data_AF-A0A9D1L962-F1
#
_entry.id   AF-A0A9D1L962-F1
#
_cell.length_a   1.000
_cell.length_b   1.000
_cell.length_c   1.000
_cell.angle_alpha   90.00
_cell.angle_beta   90.00
_cell.angle_gamma   90.00
#
_symmetry.space_group_name_H-M   'P 1'
#
loop_
_entity.id
_entity.type
_entity.pdbx_description
1 polymer ?
#
loop_
_entity_poly.entity_id
_entity_poly.type
_entity_poly.pdbx_seq_one_letter_code
_entity_poly.pdbx_strand_id
1 'polypeptide(L)'
;GKVTKEPSCTEAGEKTYSCSRCEETRTEEITALGHSFTNYVYNNDATTTKDGTETAECDHGCGATDTRTKEGTKLPDENPPTGDSGWWFVGIAIAAAAGTVALLFYRKKVNG
;
A
#
# COMPACT_ATOMS: atom_id res chain seq x y z
N GLY A 1 5.64 -31.57 -21.84
CA GLY A 1 6.74 -30.79 -21.26
C GLY A 1 6.54 -30.66 -19.78
N LYS A 2 7.63 -30.59 -19.02
CA LYS A 2 7.67 -30.44 -17.56
C LYS A 2 8.21 -29.05 -17.23
N VAL A 3 7.60 -28.36 -16.26
CA VAL A 3 8.17 -27.12 -15.71
C VAL A 3 9.45 -27.48 -14.97
N THR A 4 10.57 -26.93 -15.42
CA THR A 4 11.91 -27.15 -14.84
C THR A 4 12.30 -26.01 -13.92
N LYS A 5 11.77 -24.81 -14.16
CA LYS A 5 11.91 -23.64 -13.30
C LYS A 5 10.56 -22.95 -13.20
N GLU A 6 10.05 -22.75 -11.99
CA GLU A 6 8.81 -21.99 -11.78
C GLU A 6 9.09 -20.49 -12.02
N PRO A 7 8.16 -19.75 -12.66
CA PRO A 7 8.29 -18.31 -12.80
C PRO A 7 8.11 -17.62 -11.44
N SER A 8 8.79 -16.49 -11.26
CA SER A 8 8.62 -15.60 -10.11
C SER A 8 8.06 -14.24 -10.55
N CYS A 9 7.90 -13.29 -9.63
CA CYS A 9 7.45 -11.94 -9.98
C CYS A 9 8.39 -11.22 -10.95
N THR A 10 9.69 -11.53 -10.92
CA THR A 10 10.72 -10.87 -11.72
C THR A 10 11.45 -11.80 -12.68
N GLU A 11 11.53 -13.10 -12.38
CA GLU A 11 12.24 -14.07 -13.20
C GLU A 11 11.28 -14.92 -14.01
N ALA A 12 11.62 -15.12 -15.28
CA ALA A 12 10.96 -16.10 -16.12
C ALA A 12 11.20 -17.54 -15.58
N GLY A 13 10.18 -18.37 -15.75
CA GLY A 13 10.26 -19.81 -15.57
C GLY A 13 10.62 -20.52 -16.87
N GLU A 14 10.72 -21.84 -16.82
CA GLU A 14 11.09 -22.66 -17.97
C GLU A 14 10.29 -23.95 -18.01
N LYS A 15 9.94 -24.38 -19.23
CA LYS A 15 9.25 -25.63 -19.51
C LYS A 15 10.00 -26.43 -20.57
N THR A 16 10.41 -27.64 -20.22
CA THR A 16 11.15 -28.53 -21.13
C THR A 16 10.26 -29.64 -21.67
N TYR A 17 10.28 -29.85 -22.97
CA TYR A 17 9.63 -30.96 -23.67
C TYR A 17 10.70 -31.94 -24.12
N SER A 18 10.47 -33.23 -23.87
CA SER A 18 11.39 -34.30 -24.25
C SER A 18 10.66 -35.29 -25.15
N CYS A 19 11.30 -35.64 -26.28
CA CYS A 19 10.81 -36.64 -27.22
C CYS A 19 11.28 -38.03 -26.79
N SER A 20 10.37 -38.92 -26.38
CA SER A 20 10.73 -40.28 -25.96
C SER A 20 11.19 -41.20 -27.10
N ARG A 21 10.95 -40.81 -28.37
CA ARG A 21 11.32 -41.61 -29.55
C ARG A 21 12.61 -41.15 -30.23
N CYS A 22 13.01 -39.90 -30.01
CA CYS A 22 14.08 -39.23 -30.75
C CYS A 22 15.09 -38.50 -29.86
N GLU A 23 14.88 -38.52 -28.55
CA GLU A 23 15.76 -37.97 -27.50
C GLU A 23 16.05 -36.46 -27.59
N GLU A 24 15.42 -35.73 -28.52
CA GLU A 24 15.49 -34.28 -28.59
C GLU A 24 14.77 -33.62 -27.41
N THR A 25 15.34 -32.50 -26.94
CA THR A 25 14.72 -31.65 -25.93
C THR A 25 14.53 -30.23 -26.45
N ARG A 26 13.39 -29.62 -26.09
CA ARG A 26 13.08 -28.22 -26.39
C ARG A 26 12.65 -27.51 -25.13
N THR A 27 13.17 -26.31 -24.91
CA THR A 27 12.82 -25.47 -23.77
C THR A 27 12.03 -24.28 -24.26
N GLU A 28 10.90 -24.02 -23.61
CA GLU A 28 10.08 -22.83 -23.79
C GLU A 28 10.17 -21.99 -22.52
N GLU A 29 10.32 -20.68 -22.69
CA GLU A 29 10.29 -19.72 -21.59
C GLU A 29 8.84 -19.54 -21.10
N ILE A 30 8.67 -19.46 -19.78
CA ILE A 30 7.43 -19.04 -19.14
C ILE A 30 7.66 -17.61 -18.64
N THR A 31 6.90 -16.65 -19.16
CA THR A 31 7.02 -15.24 -18.75
C THR A 31 6.91 -15.08 -17.23
N ALA A 32 7.66 -14.14 -16.67
CA ALA A 32 7.55 -13.76 -15.26
C ALA A 32 6.09 -13.39 -14.91
N LEU A 33 5.70 -13.64 -13.67
CA LEU A 33 4.34 -13.37 -13.18
C LEU A 33 4.03 -11.86 -13.14
N GLY A 34 5.08 -11.03 -12.98
CA GLY A 34 4.93 -9.62 -12.67
C GLY A 34 4.55 -9.40 -11.20
N HIS A 35 4.40 -8.13 -10.84
CA HIS A 35 3.88 -7.73 -9.54
C HIS A 35 2.38 -7.42 -9.63
N SER A 36 1.63 -7.87 -8.62
CA SER A 36 0.23 -7.51 -8.42
C SER A 36 0.11 -6.69 -7.15
N PHE A 37 -0.48 -5.50 -7.25
CA PHE A 37 -0.69 -4.60 -6.12
C PHE A 37 -2.18 -4.25 -6.05
N THR A 38 -2.91 -4.94 -5.16
CA THR A 38 -4.37 -4.72 -5.02
C THR A 38 -4.75 -4.09 -3.68
N ASN A 39 -3.97 -4.35 -2.62
CA ASN A 39 -4.30 -3.97 -1.25
C ASN A 39 -3.57 -2.70 -0.81
N TYR A 40 -3.94 -1.55 -1.38
CA TYR A 40 -3.36 -0.26 -0.99
C TYR A 40 -3.86 0.21 0.38
N VAL A 41 -2.93 0.59 1.25
CA VAL A 41 -3.16 1.14 2.58
C VAL A 41 -2.72 2.61 2.59
N TYR A 42 -3.62 3.50 3.03
CA TYR A 42 -3.34 4.93 3.09
C TYR A 42 -2.33 5.27 4.19
N ASN A 43 -1.32 6.07 3.86
CA ASN A 43 -0.19 6.37 4.74
C ASN A 43 -0.45 7.51 5.74
N ASN A 44 -1.58 8.21 5.62
CA ASN A 44 -1.95 9.34 6.50
C ASN A 44 -0.91 10.47 6.55
N ASP A 45 -0.23 10.70 5.43
CA ASP A 45 0.86 11.66 5.24
C ASP A 45 0.44 12.88 4.41
N ALA A 46 -0.86 13.09 4.20
CA ALA A 46 -1.36 14.30 3.56
C ALA A 46 -1.05 15.56 4.37
N THR A 47 -0.91 16.67 3.65
CA THR A 47 -0.67 18.00 4.22
C THR A 47 -1.65 19.00 3.62
N THR A 48 -1.60 20.25 4.06
CA THR A 48 -2.39 21.34 3.47
C THR A 48 -1.99 21.66 2.02
N THR A 49 -0.78 21.29 1.61
CA THR A 49 -0.23 21.63 0.28
C THR A 49 -0.04 20.42 -0.64
N LYS A 50 -0.07 19.19 -0.09
CA LYS A 50 0.16 17.94 -0.83
C LYS A 50 -0.83 16.87 -0.41
N ASP A 51 -1.34 16.14 -1.40
CA ASP A 51 -2.08 14.91 -1.16
C ASP A 51 -1.15 13.88 -0.51
N GLY A 52 -1.73 13.02 0.32
CA GLY A 52 -1.04 11.89 0.90
C GLY A 52 -0.85 10.76 -0.11
N THR A 53 -0.22 9.70 0.36
CA THR A 53 0.14 8.53 -0.42
C THR A 53 -0.52 7.27 0.13
N GLU A 54 -0.61 6.23 -0.69
CA GLU A 54 -0.99 4.90 -0.26
C GLU A 54 0.01 3.87 -0.78
N THR A 55 0.25 2.83 0.00
CA THR A 55 1.24 1.79 -0.29
C THR A 55 0.58 0.42 -0.31
N ALA A 56 0.91 -0.41 -1.29
CA ALA A 56 0.55 -1.82 -1.36
C ALA A 56 1.81 -2.69 -1.39
N GLU A 57 1.74 -3.87 -0.79
CA GLU A 57 2.72 -4.93 -0.97
C GLU A 57 2.29 -5.86 -2.09
N CYS A 58 3.25 -6.50 -2.75
CA CYS A 58 2.96 -7.44 -3.82
C CYS A 58 2.15 -8.63 -3.28
N ASP A 59 1.01 -8.91 -3.90
CA ASP A 59 0.09 -9.99 -3.49
C ASP A 59 0.73 -11.38 -3.58
N HIS A 60 1.80 -11.52 -4.35
CA HIS A 60 2.60 -12.75 -4.45
C HIS A 60 3.59 -12.93 -3.29
N GLY A 61 3.65 -12.01 -2.33
CA GLY A 61 4.48 -12.13 -1.13
C GLY A 61 5.99 -11.97 -1.36
N CYS A 62 6.40 -11.41 -2.51
CA CYS A 62 7.81 -11.23 -2.85
C CYS A 62 8.48 -10.04 -2.13
N GLY A 63 7.73 -9.28 -1.32
CA GLY A 63 8.21 -8.12 -0.58
C GLY A 63 8.39 -6.84 -1.41
N ALA A 64 8.07 -6.86 -2.70
CA ALA A 64 8.01 -5.63 -3.49
C ALA A 64 6.85 -4.76 -3.01
N THR A 65 7.05 -3.44 -3.03
CA THR A 65 6.03 -2.47 -2.64
C THR A 65 5.80 -1.46 -3.75
N ASP A 66 4.58 -0.97 -3.85
CA ASP A 66 4.19 0.13 -4.72
C ASP A 66 3.57 1.24 -3.89
N THR A 67 4.05 2.46 -4.07
CA THR A 67 3.53 3.66 -3.41
C THR A 67 3.08 4.66 -4.46
N ARG A 68 1.86 5.16 -4.30
CA ARG A 68 1.26 6.14 -5.20
C ARG A 68 0.57 7.27 -4.45
N THR A 69 0.38 8.40 -5.11
CA THR A 69 -0.40 9.52 -4.58
C THR A 69 -1.88 9.13 -4.51
N LYS A 70 -2.53 9.46 -3.38
CA LYS A 70 -3.97 9.34 -3.20
C LYS A 70 -4.60 10.72 -3.32
N GLU A 71 -4.95 11.09 -4.55
CA GLU A 71 -5.54 12.40 -4.87
C GLU A 71 -6.79 12.71 -4.02
N GLY A 72 -6.94 13.98 -3.67
CA GLY A 72 -8.09 14.46 -2.89
C GLY A 72 -7.97 14.24 -1.38
N THR A 73 -6.77 13.96 -0.88
CA THR A 73 -6.51 13.75 0.54
C THR A 73 -5.85 14.94 1.24
N LYS A 74 -5.50 16.00 0.49
CA LYS A 74 -5.05 17.29 1.05
C LYS A 74 -5.94 17.72 2.23
N LEU A 75 -5.28 18.12 3.31
CA LEU A 75 -5.96 18.61 4.51
C LEU A 75 -6.51 20.03 4.27
N PRO A 76 -7.66 20.38 4.88
CA PRO A 76 -8.14 21.76 4.86
C PRO A 76 -7.14 22.67 5.58
N ASP A 77 -7.02 23.91 5.13
CA ASP A 77 -6.25 24.94 5.83
C ASP A 77 -6.89 25.17 7.20
N GLU A 78 -6.16 24.84 8.27
CA GLU A 78 -6.61 24.95 9.65
C GLU A 78 -6.53 26.38 10.19
N ASN A 79 -5.93 27.30 9.44
CA ASN A 79 -5.89 28.73 9.77
C ASN A 79 -6.32 29.58 8.56
N PRO A 80 -7.60 29.49 8.13
CA PRO A 80 -8.08 30.34 7.06
C PRO A 80 -7.93 31.80 7.50
N PRO A 81 -7.43 32.71 6.63
CA PRO A 81 -7.34 34.12 6.98
C PRO A 81 -8.73 34.60 7.37
N THR A 82 -8.90 35.00 8.63
CA THR A 82 -10.14 35.59 9.15
C THR A 82 -10.28 36.99 8.57
N GLY A 83 -10.68 37.04 7.31
CA GLY A 83 -10.91 38.23 6.53
C GLY A 83 -11.95 37.87 5.50
N ASP A 84 -13.20 37.82 5.96
CA ASP A 84 -14.37 38.37 5.29
C ASP A 84 -15.62 37.89 6.03
N SER A 85 -16.47 38.85 6.37
CA SER A 85 -17.65 38.71 7.21
C SER A 85 -18.58 37.59 6.77
N GLY A 86 -18.62 36.52 7.56
CA GLY A 86 -19.54 35.40 7.41
C GLY A 86 -19.54 34.50 8.65
N TRP A 87 -19.85 35.06 9.84
CA TRP A 87 -20.31 34.24 10.96
C TRP A 87 -21.47 33.36 10.48
N TRP A 88 -21.32 32.03 10.48
CA TRP A 88 -22.06 31.01 11.27
C TRP A 88 -21.70 29.58 10.81
N PHE A 89 -20.54 29.00 11.15
CA PHE A 89 -20.37 27.53 11.28
C PHE A 89 -19.13 27.23 12.14
N VAL A 90 -19.15 27.69 13.39
CA VAL A 90 -18.25 27.14 14.42
C VAL A 90 -18.85 25.81 14.87
N GLY A 91 -18.07 24.74 14.79
CA GLY A 91 -18.30 23.53 15.58
C GLY A 91 -18.11 22.24 14.80
N ILE A 92 -16.88 21.72 14.76
CA ILE A 92 -16.50 20.38 15.23
C ILE A 92 -14.97 20.29 15.07
N ALA A 93 -14.26 20.50 16.18
CA ALA A 93 -12.89 20.04 16.33
C ALA A 93 -12.96 18.60 16.83
N ILE A 94 -12.67 17.62 15.97
CA ILE A 94 -12.29 16.27 16.40
C ILE A 94 -10.85 16.07 15.97
N ALA A 95 -9.94 16.46 16.84
CA ALA A 95 -8.56 16.04 16.80
C ALA A 95 -8.45 14.67 17.50
N ALA A 96 -8.14 13.63 16.73
CA ALA A 96 -7.41 12.44 17.18
C ALA A 96 -6.99 11.70 15.90
N ALA A 97 -5.82 12.00 15.32
CA ALA A 97 -4.59 11.31 15.69
C ALA A 97 -4.88 9.86 16.08
N ALA A 98 -4.64 8.94 15.14
CA ALA A 98 -4.43 7.54 15.45
C ALA A 98 -3.25 7.46 16.43
N GLY A 99 -3.58 7.49 17.73
CA GLY A 99 -2.63 7.62 18.83
C GLY A 99 -3.27 7.87 20.20
N THR A 100 -4.60 7.73 20.35
CA THR A 100 -5.33 8.00 21.60
C THR A 100 -5.75 6.75 22.37
N VAL A 101 -4.96 5.67 22.33
CA VAL A 101 -5.15 4.54 23.28
C VAL A 101 -4.40 4.75 24.61
N ALA A 102 -3.51 5.74 24.69
CA ALA A 102 -2.61 5.89 25.85
C ALA A 102 -3.15 6.73 27.03
N LEU A 103 -4.30 7.42 26.93
CA LEU A 103 -4.75 8.33 28.01
C LEU A 103 -5.85 7.77 28.93
N LEU A 104 -6.40 6.57 28.68
CA LEU A 104 -7.44 5.99 29.55
C LEU A 104 -6.95 4.88 30.49
N PHE A 105 -5.73 4.35 30.34
CA PHE A 105 -5.21 3.32 31.24
C PHE A 105 -4.23 3.84 32.32
N TYR A 106 -3.64 5.03 32.18
CA TYR A 106 -2.65 5.51 33.17
C TYR A 106 -3.28 5.95 34.50
N ARG A 107 -4.56 6.31 34.52
CA ARG A 107 -5.23 6.80 35.72
C ARG A 107 -5.68 5.72 36.71
N LYS A 108 -5.45 4.42 36.42
CA LYS A 108 -5.83 3.30 37.29
C LYS A 108 -4.67 2.66 38.07
N LYS A 109 -3.40 2.94 37.75
CA LYS A 109 -2.26 2.27 38.40
C LYS A 109 -1.66 3.00 39.62
N VAL A 110 -2.07 4.23 39.91
CA VAL A 110 -1.43 5.05 40.96
C VAL A 110 -2.20 5.07 42.29
N ASN A 111 -3.40 4.47 42.36
CA ASN A 111 -4.20 4.40 43.60
C ASN A 111 -4.80 3.01 43.88
N GLY A 112 -4.02 1.94 43.64
CA GLY A 112 -4.38 0.57 43.99
C GLY A 112 -3.14 -0.30 44.09
#